data_AF-A0ABD5T4M3-F1
#
_entry.id   AF-A0ABD5T4M3-F1
#
_cell.length_a   1.000
_cell.length_b   1.000
_cell.length_c   1.000
_cell.angle_alpha   90.00
_cell.angle_beta   90.00
_cell.angle_gamma   90.00
#
_symmetry.space_group_name_H-M   'P 1'
#
loop_
_entity.id
_entity.type
_entity.pdbx_description
1 polymer ?
#
loop_
_entity_poly.entity_id
_entity_poly.type
_entity_poly.pdbx_seq_one_letter_code
_entity_poly.pdbx_strand_id
1 'polypeptide(L)'
;MNDINFAVLGTGGIGRRALEFSADKDELTPIAACDRHGVAVNHDGLDVDELLAATEGNIASDGGTTVESGGDDIKEHGDDKGVVASTQAEPTETPIEDIIAEHEAIDAVLIALPNLEHDFIPTVAERFANAGYEGVLVDVLKRSRVIGMLDDREEQLEESGITFVCGAGATPGLLTGAAALAAQSFIEIEEVEIWWGVGLKSGYEDNRGTVREDIAHLPDYDIESARALSDEEIEEIVDAHDGVIEFNDMEHADDVLLERAGICDAEDVTVGGVLDLRNDEKPTTTTVKVTGRTFDGEVGTNTFELDDDTSMEANVNGPALGYLKAA
;
A
#
# COMPACT_ATOMS: atom_id res chain seq x y z
N MET A 1 0.48 17.98 21.43
CA MET A 1 0.60 17.11 20.26
C MET A 1 1.66 16.12 20.66
N ASN A 2 1.33 14.83 20.59
CA ASN A 2 2.34 13.79 20.80
C ASN A 2 2.99 13.62 19.42
N ASP A 3 4.30 13.83 19.34
CA ASP A 3 5.06 13.47 18.16
C ASP A 3 5.02 11.94 18.07
N ILE A 4 4.71 11.41 16.88
CA ILE A 4 4.63 9.97 16.61
C ILE A 4 5.92 9.57 15.90
N ASN A 5 6.74 8.77 16.57
CA ASN A 5 7.88 8.13 15.96
C ASN A 5 7.39 6.90 15.19
N PHE A 6 7.62 6.87 13.88
CA PHE A 6 7.18 5.74 13.07
C PHE A 6 8.30 5.12 12.24
N ALA A 7 8.10 3.84 11.91
CA ALA A 7 8.95 3.08 11.02
C ALA A 7 8.23 2.74 9.70
N VAL A 8 9.00 2.62 8.62
CA VAL A 8 8.50 2.18 7.31
C VAL A 8 9.18 0.87 6.91
N LEU A 9 8.40 -0.20 6.78
CA LEU A 9 8.88 -1.45 6.21
C LEU A 9 8.63 -1.44 4.71
N GLY A 10 9.71 -1.48 3.92
CA GLY A 10 9.67 -1.42 2.47
C GLY A 10 9.88 -0.01 1.94
N THR A 11 11.02 0.25 1.32
CA THR A 11 11.36 1.52 0.64
C THR A 11 11.15 1.44 -0.88
N GLY A 12 10.10 0.72 -1.30
CA GLY A 12 9.58 0.77 -2.69
C GLY A 12 8.83 2.07 -2.99
N GLY A 13 8.11 2.13 -4.11
CA GLY A 13 7.32 3.32 -4.50
C GLY A 13 6.42 3.86 -3.38
N ILE A 14 5.63 3.00 -2.73
CA ILE A 14 4.74 3.40 -1.63
C ILE A 14 5.53 3.93 -0.43
N GLY A 15 6.47 3.15 0.11
CA GLY A 15 7.18 3.55 1.34
C GLY A 15 8.05 4.79 1.17
N ARG A 16 8.70 4.99 0.01
CA ARG A 16 9.44 6.24 -0.28
C ARG A 16 8.50 7.44 -0.29
N ARG A 17 7.33 7.33 -0.93
CA ARG A 17 6.32 8.39 -0.94
C ARG A 17 5.67 8.61 0.42
N ALA A 18 5.58 7.59 1.27
CA ALA A 18 5.17 7.76 2.67
C ALA A 18 6.18 8.62 3.45
N LEU A 19 7.48 8.34 3.29
CA LEU A 19 8.54 9.16 3.90
C LEU A 19 8.49 10.61 3.40
N GLU A 20 8.39 10.81 2.08
CA GLU A 20 8.26 12.14 1.48
C GLU A 20 7.03 12.89 2.01
N PHE A 21 5.86 12.25 2.02
CA PHE A 21 4.62 12.85 2.52
C PHE A 21 4.68 13.18 4.01
N SER A 22 5.40 12.37 4.79
CA SER A 22 5.57 12.60 6.24
C SER A 22 6.41 13.85 6.54
N ALA A 23 7.30 14.28 5.64
CA ALA A 23 8.10 15.49 5.81
C ALA A 23 7.25 16.77 5.91
N ASP A 24 6.02 16.75 5.37
CA ASP A 24 5.04 17.84 5.48
C ASP A 24 4.12 17.71 6.71
N LYS A 25 4.41 16.80 7.65
CA LYS A 25 3.61 16.52 8.86
C LYS A 25 4.43 16.72 10.13
N ASP A 26 4.24 17.87 10.79
CA ASP A 26 4.95 18.21 12.03
C ASP A 26 4.83 17.17 13.15
N GLU A 27 3.76 16.36 13.17
CA GLU A 27 3.52 15.39 14.24
C GLU A 27 4.01 13.96 13.91
N LEU A 28 4.59 13.73 12.73
CA LEU A 28 5.10 12.41 12.31
C LEU A 28 6.61 12.50 12.10
N THR A 29 7.36 11.69 12.84
CA THR A 29 8.82 11.61 12.72
C THR A 29 9.22 10.21 12.24
N PRO A 30 9.67 10.04 10.99
CA PRO A 30 10.20 8.75 10.55
C PRO A 30 11.55 8.52 11.23
N ILE A 31 11.64 7.53 12.10
CA ILE A 31 12.89 7.21 12.83
C ILE A 31 13.58 5.95 12.30
N ALA A 32 12.87 5.14 11.50
CA ALA A 32 13.44 3.94 10.94
C ALA A 32 12.81 3.57 9.58
N ALA A 33 13.60 3.02 8.68
CA ALA A 33 13.14 2.49 7.41
C ALA A 33 13.98 1.29 6.99
N CYS A 34 13.38 0.29 6.34
CA CYS A 34 14.12 -0.86 5.86
C CYS A 34 13.64 -1.37 4.50
N ASP A 35 14.50 -2.11 3.82
CA ASP A 35 14.15 -3.01 2.73
C ASP A 35 14.97 -4.30 2.83
N ARG A 36 14.91 -5.16 1.81
CA ARG A 36 15.62 -6.45 1.81
C ARG A 36 17.15 -6.34 1.87
N HIS A 37 17.73 -5.17 1.68
CA HIS A 37 19.19 -4.95 1.65
C HIS A 37 19.72 -4.38 2.97
N GLY A 38 18.90 -3.69 3.75
CA GLY A 38 19.35 -3.16 5.02
C GLY A 38 18.32 -2.35 5.80
N VAL A 39 18.83 -1.57 6.75
CA VAL A 39 18.04 -0.75 7.66
C VAL A 39 18.70 0.62 7.89
N ALA A 40 17.90 1.68 7.94
CA ALA A 40 18.30 3.01 8.41
C ALA A 40 17.56 3.30 9.72
N VAL A 41 18.28 3.73 10.76
CA VAL A 41 17.71 4.08 12.07
C VAL A 41 18.32 5.39 12.56
N ASN A 42 17.47 6.35 12.91
CA ASN A 42 17.85 7.57 13.61
C ASN A 42 16.72 8.01 14.55
N HIS A 43 16.93 7.86 15.87
CA HIS A 43 15.93 8.20 16.89
C HIS A 43 15.63 9.71 16.98
N ASP A 44 16.48 10.56 16.40
CA ASP A 44 16.23 12.00 16.27
C ASP A 44 15.47 12.36 14.96
N GLY A 45 15.12 11.36 14.15
CA GLY A 45 14.49 11.49 12.84
C GLY A 45 15.46 11.26 11.68
N LEU A 46 15.04 10.46 10.70
CA LEU A 46 15.80 10.22 9.46
C LEU A 46 15.92 11.50 8.63
N ASP A 47 17.08 11.72 8.01
CA ASP A 47 17.21 12.69 6.93
C ASP A 47 16.53 12.11 5.67
N VAL A 48 15.24 12.40 5.52
CA VAL A 48 14.39 11.88 4.44
C VAL A 48 14.88 12.33 3.07
N ASP A 49 15.32 13.58 2.93
CA ASP A 49 15.84 14.11 1.66
C ASP A 49 17.08 13.33 1.21
N GLU A 50 18.01 13.05 2.13
CA GLU A 50 19.20 12.25 1.84
C GLU A 50 18.83 10.80 1.48
N LEU A 51 17.93 10.18 2.25
CA LEU A 51 17.50 8.80 2.00
C LEU A 51 16.82 8.67 0.64
N LEU A 52 15.93 9.60 0.29
CA LEU A 52 15.23 9.61 -1.00
C LEU A 52 16.20 9.85 -2.15
N ALA A 53 17.13 10.80 -2.02
CA ALA A 53 18.14 11.06 -3.05
C ALA A 53 19.08 9.87 -3.28
N ALA A 54 19.46 9.16 -2.21
CA ALA A 54 20.33 7.99 -2.30
C ALA A 54 19.65 6.76 -2.94
N THR A 55 18.34 6.64 -2.76
CA THR A 55 17.54 5.50 -3.25
C THR A 55 16.91 5.72 -4.63
N GLU A 56 17.08 6.91 -5.23
CA GLU A 56 16.51 7.25 -6.53
C GLU A 56 17.09 6.38 -7.66
N GLY A 57 16.23 5.70 -8.42
CA GLY A 57 16.64 4.77 -9.49
C GLY A 57 17.29 3.46 -9.01
N ASN A 58 17.53 3.30 -7.70
CA ASN A 58 18.16 2.13 -7.08
C ASN A 58 17.20 1.42 -6.13
N ILE A 59 15.93 1.34 -6.49
CA ILE A 59 14.89 0.77 -5.63
C ILE A 59 15.02 -0.75 -5.57
N ALA A 60 14.78 -1.31 -4.39
CA ALA A 60 14.63 -2.74 -4.20
C ALA A 60 13.28 -3.22 -4.79
N SER A 61 13.17 -3.29 -6.12
CA SER A 61 12.04 -3.98 -6.78
C SER A 61 12.30 -5.49 -6.83
N ASP A 62 11.24 -6.29 -6.75
CA ASP A 62 11.27 -7.76 -6.83
C ASP A 62 11.42 -8.26 -8.28
N GLY A 63 12.43 -7.72 -8.98
CA GLY A 63 12.81 -8.14 -10.33
C GLY A 63 14.33 -8.05 -10.45
N GLY A 64 14.99 -9.19 -10.42
CA GLY A 64 16.45 -9.24 -10.60
C GLY A 64 16.80 -8.95 -12.05
N THR A 65 17.13 -7.70 -12.41
CA THR A 65 18.07 -7.35 -13.49
C THR A 65 18.60 -5.94 -13.27
N THR A 66 19.92 -5.80 -13.25
CA THR A 66 20.62 -4.51 -13.46
C THR A 66 20.47 -4.11 -14.92
N VAL A 67 19.82 -2.98 -15.21
CA VAL A 67 19.91 -2.34 -16.52
C VAL A 67 20.56 -0.97 -16.34
N GLU A 68 21.71 -0.78 -17.01
CA GLU A 68 22.38 0.50 -17.14
C GLU A 68 21.40 1.51 -17.76
N SER A 69 20.95 2.47 -16.97
CA SER A 69 20.19 3.61 -17.50
C SER A 69 21.14 4.55 -18.22
N GLY A 70 21.13 4.48 -19.55
CA GLY A 70 21.79 5.45 -20.42
C GLY A 70 21.11 6.81 -20.34
N GLY A 71 21.52 7.63 -19.37
CA GLY A 71 21.20 9.05 -19.25
C GLY A 71 22.32 9.77 -18.51
N ASP A 72 23.00 10.70 -19.19
CA ASP A 72 23.98 11.60 -18.57
C ASP A 72 23.31 12.29 -17.37
N ASP A 73 23.94 12.18 -16.19
CA ASP A 73 23.62 12.82 -14.89
C ASP A 73 22.72 12.09 -13.87
N ILE A 74 22.75 10.75 -13.76
CA ILE A 74 22.30 10.06 -12.52
C ILE A 74 23.53 9.74 -11.65
N LYS A 75 23.57 10.30 -10.44
CA LYS A 75 24.64 10.08 -9.47
C LYS A 75 24.51 8.67 -8.88
N GLU A 76 25.08 7.68 -9.56
CA GLU A 76 25.37 6.37 -8.97
C GLU A 76 26.37 6.56 -7.81
N HIS A 77 25.88 6.65 -6.59
CA HIS A 77 26.70 6.58 -5.39
C HIS A 77 26.86 5.10 -4.96
N GLY A 78 27.72 4.35 -5.66
CA GLY A 78 28.23 3.05 -5.20
C GLY A 78 27.53 1.80 -5.75
N ASP A 79 28.06 0.62 -5.38
CA ASP A 79 27.54 -0.71 -5.75
C ASP A 79 26.28 -1.09 -4.93
N ASP A 80 25.90 -0.25 -3.96
CA ASP A 80 24.85 -0.50 -2.98
C ASP A 80 23.46 -0.12 -3.54
N LYS A 81 22.42 -0.89 -3.16
CA LYS A 81 21.04 -0.75 -3.67
C LYS A 81 20.02 -0.66 -2.54
N GLY A 82 18.90 0.02 -2.77
CA GLY A 82 17.89 0.21 -1.75
C GLY A 82 18.41 1.12 -0.64
N VAL A 83 17.88 0.94 0.57
CA VAL A 83 18.13 1.81 1.72
C VAL A 83 19.63 1.92 2.04
N VAL A 84 20.43 0.88 1.79
CA VAL A 84 21.88 0.88 2.03
C VAL A 84 22.69 1.80 1.11
N ALA A 85 22.08 2.37 0.07
CA ALA A 85 22.69 3.46 -0.69
C ALA A 85 22.76 4.76 0.13
N SER A 86 21.91 4.93 1.15
CA SER A 86 21.95 6.05 2.10
C SER A 86 23.12 5.90 3.06
N THR A 87 23.74 7.02 3.42
CA THR A 87 24.81 7.07 4.42
C THR A 87 24.32 6.84 5.86
N GLN A 88 23.00 6.82 6.07
CA GLN A 88 22.35 6.56 7.35
C GLN A 88 22.02 5.08 7.55
N ALA A 89 22.25 4.25 6.54
CA ALA A 89 21.83 2.86 6.52
C ALA A 89 22.99 1.88 6.68
N GLU A 90 22.68 0.71 7.24
CA GLU A 90 23.61 -0.39 7.41
C GLU A 90 23.04 -1.66 6.73
N PRO A 91 23.87 -2.44 6.02
CA PRO A 91 23.43 -3.67 5.39
C PRO A 91 23.12 -4.75 6.43
N THR A 92 22.04 -5.49 6.21
CA THR A 92 21.61 -6.59 7.07
C THR A 92 20.82 -7.63 6.29
N GLU A 93 20.91 -8.88 6.74
CA GLU A 93 20.12 -10.00 6.20
C GLU A 93 18.78 -10.18 6.95
N THR A 94 18.58 -9.43 8.04
CA THR A 94 17.38 -9.49 8.90
C THR A 94 16.79 -8.10 9.16
N PRO A 95 16.46 -7.34 8.09
CA PRO A 95 16.05 -5.94 8.20
C PRO A 95 14.78 -5.73 9.03
N ILE A 96 13.80 -6.62 8.92
CA ILE A 96 12.55 -6.52 9.68
C ILE A 96 12.82 -6.80 11.17
N GLU A 97 13.64 -7.80 11.49
CA GLU A 97 14.03 -8.10 12.87
C GLU A 97 14.82 -6.95 13.50
N ASP A 98 15.65 -6.26 12.71
CA ASP A 98 16.40 -5.09 13.17
C ASP A 98 15.47 -3.90 13.46
N ILE A 99 14.41 -3.68 12.67
CA ILE A 99 13.36 -2.71 13.01
C ILE A 99 12.61 -3.13 14.29
N ILE A 100 12.26 -4.40 14.42
CA ILE A 100 11.59 -4.93 15.62
C ILE A 100 12.47 -4.77 16.87
N ALA A 101 13.80 -4.85 16.74
CA ALA A 101 14.70 -4.61 17.85
C ALA A 101 14.62 -3.17 18.40
N GLU A 102 14.16 -2.21 17.58
CA GLU A 102 13.99 -0.79 17.93
C GLU A 102 12.56 -0.47 18.44
N HIS A 103 11.72 -1.48 18.67
CA HIS A 103 10.29 -1.30 18.99
C HIS A 103 10.00 -0.40 20.20
N GLU A 104 10.91 -0.27 21.18
CA GLU A 104 10.73 0.63 22.33
C GLU A 104 10.70 2.12 21.94
N ALA A 105 11.26 2.49 20.78
CA ALA A 105 11.33 3.86 20.29
C ALA A 105 10.27 4.17 19.21
N ILE A 106 9.55 3.15 18.73
CA ILE A 106 8.62 3.23 17.61
C ILE A 106 7.20 3.22 18.16
N ASP A 107 6.42 4.26 17.90
CA ASP A 107 5.00 4.33 18.25
C ASP A 107 4.13 3.61 17.21
N ALA A 108 4.56 3.64 15.94
CA ALA A 108 3.80 3.08 14.83
C ALA A 108 4.66 2.53 13.68
N VAL A 109 4.14 1.57 12.92
CA VAL A 109 4.81 0.97 11.77
C VAL A 109 3.88 1.00 10.56
N LEU A 110 4.34 1.60 9.46
CA LEU A 110 3.73 1.45 8.15
C LEU A 110 4.39 0.26 7.43
N ILE A 111 3.59 -0.75 7.10
CA ILE A 111 4.01 -1.92 6.35
C ILE A 111 3.71 -1.67 4.86
N ALA A 112 4.68 -1.07 4.17
CA ALA A 112 4.64 -0.77 2.73
C ALA A 112 5.31 -1.87 1.89
N LEU A 113 5.15 -3.12 2.32
CA LEU A 113 5.72 -4.30 1.66
C LEU A 113 4.68 -4.91 0.70
N PRO A 114 5.10 -5.40 -0.48
CA PRO A 114 4.22 -6.16 -1.34
C PRO A 114 3.87 -7.52 -0.69
N ASN A 115 2.61 -7.93 -0.75
CA ASN A 115 2.17 -9.20 -0.17
C ASN A 115 2.11 -10.33 -1.20
N LEU A 116 3.27 -10.65 -1.80
CA LEU A 116 3.42 -11.72 -2.80
C LEU A 116 3.36 -13.13 -2.19
N GLU A 117 3.46 -13.23 -0.87
CA GLU A 117 3.20 -14.43 -0.08
C GLU A 117 2.01 -14.12 0.84
N HIS A 118 0.92 -14.89 0.73
CA HIS A 118 -0.35 -14.48 1.35
C HIS A 118 -0.28 -14.26 2.86
N ASP A 119 0.65 -14.92 3.55
CA ASP A 119 0.84 -14.88 5.00
C ASP A 119 1.99 -13.98 5.45
N PHE A 120 2.67 -13.26 4.54
CA PHE A 120 3.85 -12.46 4.89
C PHE A 120 3.51 -11.32 5.85
N ILE A 121 2.52 -10.48 5.52
CA ILE A 121 2.10 -9.38 6.39
C ILE A 121 1.55 -9.88 7.75
N PRO A 122 0.65 -10.88 7.80
CA PRO A 122 0.25 -11.51 9.07
C PRO A 122 1.43 -12.05 9.90
N THR A 123 2.43 -12.66 9.25
CA THR A 123 3.63 -13.16 9.92
C THR A 123 4.50 -12.02 10.46
N VAL A 124 4.61 -10.90 9.76
CA VAL A 124 5.30 -9.71 10.26
C VAL A 124 4.60 -9.18 11.51
N ALA A 125 3.26 -9.08 11.50
CA ALA A 125 2.48 -8.67 12.67
C ALA A 125 2.73 -9.57 13.90
N GLU A 126 2.76 -10.89 13.69
CA GLU A 126 3.12 -11.86 14.75
C GLU A 126 4.54 -11.65 15.27
N ARG A 127 5.51 -11.32 14.42
CA ARG A 127 6.90 -11.06 14.84
C ARG A 127 6.98 -9.84 15.77
N PHE A 128 6.24 -8.78 15.47
CA PHE A 128 6.11 -7.62 16.37
C PHE A 128 5.47 -8.01 17.71
N ALA A 129 4.32 -8.71 17.67
CA ALA A 129 3.64 -9.19 18.87
C ALA A 129 4.55 -10.06 19.75
N ASN A 130 5.27 -11.01 19.15
CA ASN A 130 6.20 -11.90 19.84
C ASN A 130 7.42 -11.18 20.44
N ALA A 131 7.78 -10.02 19.90
CA ALA A 131 8.84 -9.18 20.43
C ALA A 131 8.38 -8.28 21.59
N GLY A 132 7.07 -8.23 21.88
CA GLY A 132 6.49 -7.37 22.91
C GLY A 132 6.25 -5.94 22.45
N TYR A 133 6.09 -5.72 21.14
CA TYR A 133 5.70 -4.42 20.60
C TYR A 133 4.28 -4.06 21.06
N GLU A 134 4.13 -2.86 21.62
CA GLU A 134 2.87 -2.21 21.93
C GLU A 134 2.78 -0.94 21.07
N GLY A 135 1.77 -0.81 20.21
CA GLY A 135 1.70 0.32 19.27
C GLY A 135 0.78 0.08 18.08
N VAL A 136 0.98 0.83 17.00
CA VAL A 136 0.12 0.78 15.81
C VAL A 136 0.84 0.09 14.64
N LEU A 137 0.21 -0.92 14.05
CA LEU A 137 0.62 -1.48 12.76
C LEU A 137 -0.39 -1.05 11.69
N VAL A 138 0.08 -0.51 10.57
CA VAL A 138 -0.78 -0.12 9.44
C VAL A 138 -0.27 -0.76 8.16
N ASP A 139 -1.14 -1.40 7.40
CA ASP A 139 -0.82 -1.86 6.04
C ASP A 139 -1.69 -1.18 4.97
N VAL A 140 -1.31 -1.38 3.72
CA VAL A 140 -2.07 -0.93 2.53
C VAL A 140 -2.45 -2.11 1.64
N LEU A 141 -2.78 -3.25 2.26
CA LEU A 141 -3.14 -4.48 1.56
C LEU A 141 -4.40 -4.32 0.70
N LYS A 142 -4.41 -4.98 -0.46
CA LYS A 142 -5.57 -5.00 -1.36
C LYS A 142 -6.50 -6.20 -1.19
N ARG A 143 -6.00 -7.38 -0.83
CA ARG A 143 -6.71 -8.65 -1.05
C ARG A 143 -7.51 -9.16 0.16
N SER A 144 -8.77 -9.52 -0.06
CA SER A 144 -9.71 -9.98 0.97
C SER A 144 -9.20 -11.19 1.76
N ARG A 145 -8.55 -12.16 1.09
CA ARG A 145 -8.07 -13.37 1.74
C ARG A 145 -7.08 -13.12 2.89
N VAL A 146 -6.33 -12.02 2.83
CA VAL A 146 -5.28 -11.70 3.81
C VAL A 146 -5.91 -11.16 5.09
N ILE A 147 -7.04 -10.44 4.97
CA ILE A 147 -7.80 -9.95 6.12
C ILE A 147 -8.29 -11.11 6.98
N GLY A 148 -8.80 -12.18 6.35
CA GLY A 148 -9.20 -13.39 7.08
C GLY A 148 -8.06 -14.06 7.85
N MET A 149 -6.81 -13.95 7.37
CA MET A 149 -5.64 -14.46 8.10
C MET A 149 -5.26 -13.57 9.30
N LEU A 150 -5.55 -12.27 9.24
CA LEU A 150 -5.35 -11.36 10.37
C LEU A 150 -6.38 -11.62 11.47
N ASP A 151 -7.60 -12.02 11.13
CA ASP A 151 -8.64 -12.38 12.11
C ASP A 151 -8.21 -13.56 13.01
N ASP A 152 -7.51 -14.55 12.45
CA ASP A 152 -6.94 -15.67 13.22
C ASP A 152 -5.92 -15.22 14.30
N ARG A 153 -5.43 -13.97 14.21
CA ARG A 153 -4.41 -13.38 15.08
C ARG A 153 -4.95 -12.27 15.98
N GLU A 154 -6.24 -11.93 15.88
CA GLU A 154 -6.86 -10.80 16.59
C GLU A 154 -6.58 -10.86 18.10
N GLU A 155 -6.82 -12.00 18.75
CA GLU A 155 -6.59 -12.19 20.19
C GLU A 155 -5.12 -11.92 20.57
N GLN A 156 -4.16 -12.41 19.78
CA GLN A 156 -2.74 -12.20 20.06
C GLN A 156 -2.34 -10.72 19.91
N LEU A 157 -2.83 -10.06 18.87
CA LEU A 157 -2.54 -8.65 18.61
C LEU A 157 -3.13 -7.77 19.73
N GLU A 158 -4.37 -8.03 20.15
CA GLU A 158 -5.02 -7.34 21.28
C GLU A 158 -4.27 -7.57 22.60
N GLU A 159 -3.90 -8.82 22.91
CA GLU A 159 -3.15 -9.15 24.13
C GLU A 159 -1.76 -8.51 24.18
N SER A 160 -1.16 -8.28 23.01
CA SER A 160 0.14 -7.61 22.86
C SER A 160 0.04 -6.09 22.87
N GLY A 161 -1.16 -5.51 22.97
CA GLY A 161 -1.36 -4.06 22.92
C GLY A 161 -1.14 -3.45 21.54
N ILE A 162 -1.31 -4.25 20.48
CA ILE A 162 -1.17 -3.80 19.09
C ILE A 162 -2.53 -3.39 18.53
N THR A 163 -2.63 -2.18 18.02
CA THR A 163 -3.72 -1.76 17.14
C THR A 163 -3.30 -1.99 15.70
N PHE A 164 -3.89 -2.99 15.04
CA PHE A 164 -3.62 -3.27 13.63
C PHE A 164 -4.71 -2.63 12.75
N VAL A 165 -4.31 -1.72 11.84
CA VAL A 165 -5.18 -1.14 10.81
C VAL A 165 -4.85 -1.74 9.45
N CYS A 166 -5.72 -2.61 8.95
CA CYS A 166 -5.57 -3.27 7.66
C CYS A 166 -6.26 -2.50 6.53
N GLY A 167 -5.71 -2.58 5.32
CA GLY A 167 -6.30 -1.98 4.13
C GLY A 167 -6.46 -0.47 4.25
N ALA A 168 -5.41 0.25 4.66
CA ALA A 168 -5.46 1.68 4.97
C ALA A 168 -5.02 2.58 3.80
N GLY A 169 -5.06 2.08 2.56
CA GLY A 169 -4.63 2.79 1.36
C GLY A 169 -5.74 3.62 0.70
N ALA A 170 -5.79 3.58 -0.63
CA ALA A 170 -6.83 4.24 -1.42
C ALA A 170 -8.10 3.39 -1.46
N THR A 171 -7.96 2.18 -1.98
CA THR A 171 -8.93 1.10 -1.94
C THR A 171 -8.10 -0.15 -1.68
N PRO A 172 -8.38 -0.92 -0.63
CA PRO A 172 -9.19 -0.52 0.51
C PRO A 172 -8.56 0.69 1.25
N GLY A 173 -9.38 1.41 2.02
CA GLY A 173 -8.97 2.53 2.86
C GLY A 173 -9.84 3.77 2.66
N LEU A 174 -9.37 4.73 1.86
CA LEU A 174 -10.08 5.99 1.60
C LEU A 174 -11.48 5.76 1.00
N LEU A 175 -11.59 4.95 -0.04
CA LEU A 175 -12.86 4.68 -0.72
C LEU A 175 -13.78 3.79 0.11
N THR A 176 -13.23 2.83 0.86
CA THR A 176 -13.99 2.02 1.82
C THR A 176 -14.61 2.89 2.92
N GLY A 177 -13.83 3.82 3.48
CA GLY A 177 -14.31 4.78 4.46
C GLY A 177 -15.38 5.73 3.89
N ALA A 178 -15.19 6.19 2.65
CA ALA A 178 -16.18 6.99 1.95
C ALA A 178 -17.49 6.22 1.70
N ALA A 179 -17.41 4.94 1.31
CA ALA A 179 -18.56 4.06 1.16
C ALA A 179 -19.32 3.88 2.49
N ALA A 180 -18.59 3.61 3.58
CA ALA A 180 -19.18 3.46 4.91
C ALA A 180 -19.95 4.72 5.36
N LEU A 181 -19.46 5.92 5.04
CA LEU A 181 -20.15 7.19 5.27
C LEU A 181 -21.37 7.37 4.33
N ALA A 182 -21.21 7.09 3.05
CA ALA A 182 -22.27 7.24 2.04
C ALA A 182 -23.46 6.28 2.29
N ALA A 183 -23.18 5.11 2.84
CA ALA A 183 -24.16 4.09 3.20
C ALA A 183 -25.19 4.55 4.25
N GLN A 184 -24.83 5.50 5.12
CA GLN A 184 -25.67 5.92 6.26
C GLN A 184 -27.00 6.59 5.86
N SER A 185 -27.19 6.89 4.57
CA SER A 185 -28.44 7.44 4.04
C SER A 185 -29.49 6.36 3.72
N PHE A 186 -29.09 5.10 3.70
CA PHE A 186 -29.90 3.98 3.23
C PHE A 186 -30.25 3.03 4.39
N ILE A 187 -31.42 2.41 4.31
CA ILE A 187 -31.87 1.37 5.25
C ILE A 187 -31.47 -0.05 4.79
N GLU A 188 -31.11 -0.19 3.52
CA GLU A 188 -30.56 -1.39 2.89
C GLU A 188 -29.65 -0.95 1.76
N ILE A 189 -28.44 -1.47 1.72
CA ILE A 189 -27.49 -1.28 0.63
C ILE A 189 -27.80 -2.35 -0.42
N GLU A 190 -27.80 -1.95 -1.69
CA GLU A 190 -28.03 -2.84 -2.83
C GLU A 190 -26.73 -3.13 -3.58
N GLU A 191 -25.78 -2.18 -3.60
CA GLU A 191 -24.51 -2.32 -4.32
C GLU A 191 -23.50 -1.27 -3.86
N VAL A 192 -22.22 -1.67 -3.82
CA VAL A 192 -21.07 -0.78 -3.74
C VAL A 192 -20.15 -1.05 -4.94
N GLU A 193 -20.01 -0.06 -5.82
CA GLU A 193 -19.15 -0.15 -7.01
C GLU A 193 -17.95 0.77 -6.82
N ILE A 194 -16.74 0.20 -6.79
CA ILE A 194 -15.48 0.93 -6.81
C ILE A 194 -14.85 0.81 -8.20
N TRP A 195 -14.56 1.95 -8.81
CA TRP A 195 -13.90 2.02 -10.11
C TRP A 195 -12.69 2.95 -10.03
N TRP A 196 -11.49 2.40 -10.11
CA TRP A 196 -10.25 3.17 -9.99
C TRP A 196 -9.59 3.47 -11.34
N GLY A 197 -8.76 4.51 -11.37
CA GLY A 197 -7.96 4.90 -12.53
C GLY A 197 -6.57 5.30 -12.10
N VAL A 198 -5.56 4.66 -12.68
CA VAL A 198 -4.14 4.91 -12.37
C VAL A 198 -3.38 5.13 -13.67
N GLY A 199 -2.78 6.32 -13.82
CA GLY A 199 -1.70 6.57 -14.78
C GLY A 199 -0.36 6.44 -14.06
N LEU A 200 0.59 5.68 -14.61
CA LEU A 200 1.80 5.28 -13.89
C LEU A 200 3.10 5.43 -14.69
N LYS A 201 3.10 6.08 -15.85
CA LYS A 201 4.28 6.12 -16.73
C LYS A 201 5.60 6.48 -16.03
N SER A 202 5.62 7.57 -15.28
CA SER A 202 6.80 8.10 -14.60
C SER A 202 7.18 7.29 -13.36
N GLY A 203 6.22 6.64 -12.72
CA GLY A 203 6.41 5.80 -11.54
C GLY A 203 6.52 4.31 -11.83
N TYR A 204 6.48 3.89 -13.10
CA TYR A 204 6.30 2.48 -13.46
C TYR A 204 7.41 1.58 -12.93
N GLU A 205 8.67 2.01 -13.08
CA GLU A 205 9.84 1.27 -12.58
C GLU A 205 9.77 1.07 -11.05
N ASP A 206 9.41 2.13 -10.34
CA ASP A 206 9.32 2.16 -8.87
C ASP A 206 8.14 1.34 -8.33
N ASN A 207 7.13 1.08 -9.18
CA ASN A 207 5.89 0.42 -8.85
C ASN A 207 5.71 -0.92 -9.58
N ARG A 208 6.77 -1.52 -10.14
CA ARG A 208 6.71 -2.84 -10.80
C ARG A 208 6.10 -3.94 -9.92
N GLY A 209 6.34 -3.89 -8.62
CA GLY A 209 5.72 -4.81 -7.66
C GLY A 209 4.19 -4.71 -7.66
N THR A 210 3.67 -3.48 -7.64
CA THR A 210 2.23 -3.18 -7.72
C THR A 210 1.64 -3.62 -9.06
N VAL A 211 2.33 -3.35 -10.17
CA VAL A 211 1.85 -3.77 -11.50
C VAL A 211 1.79 -5.29 -11.61
N ARG A 212 2.80 -6.00 -11.09
CA ARG A 212 2.79 -7.46 -11.01
C ARG A 212 1.62 -7.98 -10.16
N GLU A 213 1.29 -7.31 -9.05
CA GLU A 213 0.12 -7.66 -8.25
C GLU A 213 -1.20 -7.45 -9.01
N ASP A 214 -1.32 -6.36 -9.77
CA ASP A 214 -2.52 -6.07 -10.57
C ASP A 214 -2.68 -7.10 -11.70
N ILE A 215 -1.61 -7.51 -12.39
CA ILE A 215 -1.62 -8.57 -13.42
C ILE A 215 -2.21 -9.88 -12.90
N ALA A 216 -2.02 -10.22 -11.63
CA ALA A 216 -2.61 -11.41 -11.03
C ALA A 216 -4.15 -11.40 -10.95
N HIS A 217 -4.81 -10.30 -11.31
CA HIS A 217 -6.27 -10.20 -11.47
C HIS A 217 -6.74 -10.41 -12.92
N LEU A 218 -5.83 -10.55 -13.88
CA LEU A 218 -6.21 -10.90 -15.25
C LEU A 218 -6.72 -12.36 -15.31
N PRO A 219 -7.67 -12.69 -16.20
CA PRO A 219 -8.32 -14.00 -16.23
C PRO A 219 -7.40 -15.22 -16.39
N ASP A 220 -6.24 -15.03 -17.01
CA ASP A 220 -5.25 -16.08 -17.28
C ASP A 220 -4.14 -16.17 -16.21
N TYR A 221 -4.20 -15.33 -15.18
CA TYR A 221 -3.18 -15.20 -14.16
C TYR A 221 -3.75 -15.37 -12.75
N ASP A 222 -2.85 -15.65 -11.83
CA ASP A 222 -3.06 -15.68 -10.39
C ASP A 222 -1.77 -15.19 -9.71
N ILE A 223 -1.73 -15.14 -8.37
CA ILE A 223 -0.53 -14.64 -7.66
C ILE A 223 0.70 -15.48 -7.96
N GLU A 224 0.57 -16.81 -8.04
CA GLU A 224 1.72 -17.69 -8.24
C GLU A 224 2.33 -17.50 -9.62
N SER A 225 1.48 -17.43 -10.64
CA SER A 225 1.90 -17.21 -12.03
C SER A 225 2.42 -15.79 -12.23
N ALA A 226 1.77 -14.76 -11.69
CA ALA A 226 2.25 -13.38 -11.77
C ALA A 226 3.60 -13.19 -11.07
N ARG A 227 3.82 -13.84 -9.92
CA ARG A 227 5.10 -13.83 -9.21
C ARG A 227 6.24 -14.44 -10.02
N ALA A 228 5.94 -15.43 -10.85
CA ALA A 228 6.92 -16.11 -11.68
C ALA A 228 7.32 -15.31 -12.94
N LEU A 229 6.59 -14.24 -13.28
CA LEU A 229 6.87 -13.44 -14.47
C LEU A 229 8.18 -12.66 -14.33
N SER A 230 9.02 -12.80 -15.35
CA SER A 230 10.15 -11.92 -15.60
C SER A 230 9.69 -10.52 -16.05
N ASP A 231 10.61 -9.56 -15.99
CA ASP A 231 10.36 -8.20 -16.46
C ASP A 231 10.03 -8.14 -17.96
N GLU A 232 10.64 -9.01 -18.77
CA GLU A 232 10.33 -9.13 -20.21
C GLU A 232 8.92 -9.66 -20.44
N GLU A 233 8.49 -10.69 -19.68
CA GLU A 233 7.13 -11.23 -19.76
C GLU A 233 6.08 -10.21 -19.30
N ILE A 234 6.39 -9.38 -18.30
CA ILE A 234 5.51 -8.26 -17.91
C ILE A 234 5.38 -7.26 -19.07
N GLU A 235 6.48 -6.84 -19.70
CA GLU A 235 6.40 -5.93 -20.85
C GLU A 235 5.60 -6.54 -22.01
N GLU A 236 5.72 -7.84 -22.27
CA GLU A 236 4.93 -8.51 -23.31
C GLU A 236 3.42 -8.46 -23.01
N ILE A 237 3.02 -8.62 -21.74
CA ILE A 237 1.62 -8.46 -21.31
C ILE A 237 1.17 -7.01 -21.50
N VAL A 238 1.98 -6.05 -21.03
CA VAL A 238 1.69 -4.62 -21.15
C VAL A 238 1.50 -4.22 -22.61
N ASP A 239 2.40 -4.65 -23.50
CA ASP A 239 2.33 -4.37 -24.93
C ASP A 239 1.14 -5.06 -25.61
N ALA A 240 0.76 -6.27 -25.18
CA ALA A 240 -0.43 -6.95 -25.68
C ALA A 240 -1.73 -6.20 -25.35
N HIS A 241 -1.69 -5.33 -24.34
CA HIS A 241 -2.78 -4.45 -23.91
C HIS A 241 -2.59 -2.99 -24.36
N ASP A 242 -1.69 -2.72 -25.31
CA ASP A 242 -1.36 -1.36 -25.78
C ASP A 242 -0.95 -0.41 -24.61
N GLY A 243 -0.45 -0.97 -23.51
CA GLY A 243 -0.09 -0.23 -22.31
C GLY A 243 -1.23 0.11 -21.36
N VAL A 244 -2.48 -0.25 -21.69
CA VAL A 244 -3.67 0.08 -20.90
C VAL A 244 -4.44 -1.18 -20.55
N ILE A 245 -4.47 -1.51 -19.26
CA ILE A 245 -5.07 -2.75 -18.75
C ILE A 245 -6.34 -2.40 -17.98
N GLU A 246 -7.46 -3.02 -18.37
CA GLU A 246 -8.73 -2.92 -17.68
C GLU A 246 -8.97 -4.16 -16.81
N PHE A 247 -9.36 -3.93 -15.56
CA PHE A 247 -9.66 -4.96 -14.59
C PHE A 247 -11.11 -4.87 -14.18
N ASN A 248 -11.75 -6.03 -14.10
CA ASN A 248 -13.14 -6.17 -13.70
C ASN A 248 -13.23 -7.23 -12.60
N ASP A 249 -14.07 -7.00 -11.60
CA ASP A 249 -14.38 -7.98 -10.54
C ASP A 249 -13.12 -8.52 -9.82
N MET A 250 -12.27 -7.59 -9.38
CA MET A 250 -11.04 -7.89 -8.67
C MET A 250 -11.33 -8.37 -7.25
N GLU A 251 -10.65 -9.42 -6.79
CA GLU A 251 -10.56 -9.76 -5.36
C GLU A 251 -10.00 -8.55 -4.59
N HIS A 252 -10.80 -7.98 -3.69
CA HIS A 252 -10.43 -6.74 -3.05
C HIS A 252 -11.11 -6.55 -1.70
N ALA A 253 -10.33 -6.29 -0.65
CA ALA A 253 -10.76 -6.38 0.75
C ALA A 253 -11.80 -5.33 1.18
N ASP A 254 -12.15 -4.37 0.30
CA ASP A 254 -13.30 -3.49 0.52
C ASP A 254 -14.57 -4.29 0.84
N ASP A 255 -14.72 -5.47 0.21
CA ASP A 255 -15.84 -6.39 0.44
C ASP A 255 -15.96 -6.84 1.90
N VAL A 256 -14.93 -7.50 2.43
CA VAL A 256 -14.85 -8.03 3.78
C VAL A 256 -14.82 -6.91 4.81
N LEU A 257 -14.18 -5.78 4.51
CA LEU A 257 -14.14 -4.64 5.43
C LEU A 257 -15.51 -3.97 5.58
N LEU A 258 -16.28 -3.79 4.50
CA LEU A 258 -17.64 -3.24 4.56
C LEU A 258 -18.61 -4.23 5.22
N GLU A 259 -18.46 -5.54 4.94
CA GLU A 259 -19.23 -6.59 5.59
C GLU A 259 -18.98 -6.64 7.10
N ARG A 260 -17.71 -6.61 7.53
CA ARG A 260 -17.33 -6.56 8.95
C ARG A 260 -17.84 -5.31 9.66
N ALA A 261 -17.93 -4.18 8.94
CA ALA A 261 -18.53 -2.95 9.45
C ALA A 261 -20.07 -3.00 9.53
N GLY A 262 -20.70 -4.08 9.04
CA GLY A 262 -22.16 -4.26 9.04
C GLY A 262 -22.88 -3.36 8.03
N ILE A 263 -22.21 -2.99 6.93
CA ILE A 263 -22.74 -2.09 5.91
C ILE A 263 -23.53 -2.83 4.84
N CYS A 264 -22.97 -3.88 4.25
CA CYS A 264 -23.56 -4.70 3.19
C CYS A 264 -22.95 -6.11 3.20
N ASP A 265 -23.52 -7.05 2.44
CA ASP A 265 -22.89 -8.35 2.25
C ASP A 265 -21.68 -8.19 1.30
N ALA A 266 -20.65 -9.02 1.46
CA ALA A 266 -19.44 -8.94 0.63
C ALA A 266 -19.74 -9.11 -0.88
N GLU A 267 -20.77 -9.88 -1.23
CA GLU A 267 -21.19 -10.11 -2.63
C GLU A 267 -21.80 -8.88 -3.31
N ASP A 268 -22.17 -7.85 -2.56
CA ASP A 268 -22.71 -6.59 -3.08
C ASP A 268 -21.59 -5.58 -3.41
N VAL A 269 -20.32 -5.93 -3.15
CA VAL A 269 -19.16 -5.06 -3.38
C VAL A 269 -18.41 -5.53 -4.62
N THR A 270 -18.22 -4.62 -5.58
CA THR A 270 -17.44 -4.88 -6.80
C THR A 270 -16.33 -3.86 -6.94
N VAL A 271 -15.13 -4.33 -7.31
CA VAL A 271 -13.97 -3.48 -7.53
C VAL A 271 -13.39 -3.75 -8.93
N GLY A 272 -13.16 -2.68 -9.69
CA GLY A 272 -12.51 -2.72 -10.98
C GLY A 272 -11.77 -1.42 -11.27
N GLY A 273 -11.12 -1.33 -12.42
CA GLY A 273 -10.44 -0.10 -12.81
C GLY A 273 -9.57 -0.21 -14.04
N VAL A 274 -8.86 0.88 -14.33
CA VAL A 274 -8.00 1.01 -15.52
C VAL A 274 -6.62 1.50 -15.12
N LEU A 275 -5.60 0.72 -15.53
CA LEU A 275 -4.19 1.03 -15.35
C LEU A 275 -3.58 1.42 -16.70
N ASP A 276 -3.10 2.65 -16.83
CA ASP A 276 -2.34 3.14 -17.98
C ASP A 276 -0.85 3.27 -17.61
N LEU A 277 -0.03 2.39 -18.19
CA LEU A 277 1.42 2.32 -17.95
C LEU A 277 2.22 3.23 -18.91
N ARG A 278 1.55 3.93 -19.81
CA ARG A 278 2.17 4.77 -20.86
C ARG A 278 1.84 6.26 -20.68
N ASN A 279 0.90 6.59 -19.79
CA ASN A 279 0.53 7.94 -19.38
C ASN A 279 0.56 8.12 -17.85
N ASP A 280 0.83 9.34 -17.38
CA ASP A 280 0.74 9.71 -15.96
C ASP A 280 -0.65 10.25 -15.60
N GLU A 281 -1.38 10.78 -16.58
CA GLU A 281 -2.76 11.22 -16.40
C GLU A 281 -3.65 10.00 -16.12
N LYS A 282 -4.56 10.11 -15.14
CA LYS A 282 -5.49 9.03 -14.84
C LYS A 282 -6.34 8.72 -16.07
N PRO A 283 -6.46 7.44 -16.48
CA PRO A 283 -7.28 7.05 -17.63
C PRO A 283 -8.79 7.21 -17.36
N THR A 284 -9.18 7.28 -16.09
CA THR A 284 -10.55 7.48 -15.63
C THR A 284 -10.54 8.08 -14.23
N THR A 285 -11.56 8.87 -13.89
CA THR A 285 -11.77 9.35 -12.54
C THR A 285 -12.04 8.18 -11.60
N THR A 286 -11.32 8.16 -10.47
CA THR A 286 -11.49 7.14 -9.45
C THR A 286 -12.72 7.44 -8.60
N THR A 287 -13.63 6.48 -8.47
CA THR A 287 -14.91 6.67 -7.79
C THR A 287 -15.29 5.50 -6.90
N VAL A 288 -16.12 5.78 -5.90
CA VAL A 288 -16.97 4.78 -5.25
C VAL A 288 -18.42 5.24 -5.31
N LYS A 289 -19.31 4.33 -5.70
CA LYS A 289 -20.76 4.52 -5.75
C LYS A 289 -21.42 3.59 -4.77
N VAL A 290 -22.30 4.12 -3.95
CA VAL A 290 -23.10 3.35 -2.99
C VAL A 290 -24.56 3.51 -3.37
N THR A 291 -25.15 2.43 -3.84
CA THR A 291 -26.57 2.35 -4.21
C THR A 291 -27.34 1.66 -3.10
N GLY A 292 -28.49 2.22 -2.73
CA GLY A 292 -29.33 1.61 -1.71
C GLY A 292 -30.73 2.19 -1.67
N ARG A 293 -31.57 1.61 -0.81
CA ARG A 293 -32.93 2.06 -0.57
C ARG A 293 -33.01 2.92 0.69
N THR A 294 -33.64 4.08 0.59
CA THR A 294 -33.85 5.01 1.70
C THR A 294 -35.02 4.59 2.58
N PHE A 295 -35.16 5.23 3.76
CA PHE A 295 -36.30 4.99 4.66
C PHE A 295 -37.65 5.43 4.06
N ASP A 296 -37.64 6.32 3.07
CA ASP A 296 -38.83 6.75 2.31
C ASP A 296 -39.22 5.74 1.21
N GLY A 297 -38.41 4.69 0.99
CA GLY A 297 -38.66 3.65 0.00
C GLY A 297 -38.10 3.94 -1.39
N GLU A 298 -37.41 5.08 -1.57
CA GLU A 298 -36.75 5.46 -2.83
C GLU A 298 -35.38 4.81 -2.93
N VAL A 299 -35.01 4.35 -4.13
CA VAL A 299 -33.66 3.87 -4.45
C VAL A 299 -32.82 5.05 -4.96
N GLY A 300 -31.59 5.18 -4.48
CA GLY A 300 -30.66 6.22 -4.90
C GLY A 300 -29.21 5.79 -4.81
N THR A 301 -28.34 6.56 -5.43
CA THR A 301 -26.89 6.32 -5.45
C THR A 301 -26.16 7.58 -4.97
N ASN A 302 -25.31 7.40 -3.96
CA ASN A 302 -24.33 8.41 -3.55
C ASN A 302 -22.99 8.10 -4.23
N THR A 303 -22.32 9.13 -4.79
CA THR A 303 -21.02 8.98 -5.46
C THR A 303 -19.97 9.83 -4.77
N PHE A 304 -18.80 9.25 -4.49
CA PHE A 304 -17.59 9.96 -4.08
C PHE A 304 -16.54 9.81 -5.17
N GLU A 305 -15.94 10.93 -5.57
CA GLU A 305 -15.00 11.02 -6.69
C GLU A 305 -13.68 11.62 -6.19
N LEU A 306 -12.56 11.00 -6.57
CA LEU A 306 -11.23 11.55 -6.33
C LEU A 306 -10.85 12.47 -7.48
N ASP A 307 -10.22 13.59 -7.15
CA ASP A 307 -9.68 14.51 -8.17
C ASP A 307 -8.62 13.81 -9.03
N ASP A 308 -8.63 14.07 -10.34
CA ASP A 308 -7.72 13.41 -11.27
C ASP A 308 -6.25 13.80 -11.04
N ASP A 309 -6.00 14.97 -10.44
CA ASP A 309 -4.66 15.45 -10.07
C ASP A 309 -4.12 14.81 -8.78
N THR A 310 -4.93 14.04 -8.04
CA THR A 310 -4.45 13.28 -6.88
C THR A 310 -3.87 11.94 -7.31
N SER A 311 -2.55 11.76 -7.25
CA SER A 311 -1.91 10.53 -7.69
C SER A 311 -2.31 9.30 -6.86
N MET A 312 -1.98 8.10 -7.36
CA MET A 312 -2.14 6.85 -6.59
C MET A 312 -1.41 6.95 -5.25
N GLU A 313 -0.17 7.42 -5.25
CA GLU A 313 0.67 7.48 -4.06
C GLU A 313 0.15 8.48 -3.03
N ALA A 314 -0.43 9.60 -3.46
CA ALA A 314 -1.10 10.54 -2.55
C ALA A 314 -2.34 9.91 -1.91
N ASN A 315 -3.15 9.23 -2.71
CA ASN A 315 -4.38 8.57 -2.26
C ASN A 315 -4.13 7.29 -1.45
N VAL A 316 -2.92 6.72 -1.48
CA VAL A 316 -2.53 5.59 -0.62
C VAL A 316 -1.84 6.09 0.66
N ASN A 317 -0.79 6.90 0.54
CA ASN A 317 0.04 7.29 1.68
C ASN A 317 -0.63 8.31 2.59
N GLY A 318 -1.43 9.22 2.03
CA GLY A 318 -2.19 10.19 2.82
C GLY A 318 -3.13 9.50 3.80
N PRO A 319 -4.02 8.60 3.32
CA PRO A 319 -4.86 7.77 4.19
C PRO A 319 -4.07 6.87 5.13
N ALA A 320 -3.02 6.17 4.65
CA ALA A 320 -2.26 5.26 5.50
C ALA A 320 -1.65 5.97 6.72
N LEU A 321 -1.02 7.13 6.51
CA LEU A 321 -0.48 7.95 7.60
C LEU A 321 -1.58 8.63 8.42
N GLY A 322 -2.74 8.90 7.82
CA GLY A 322 -3.93 9.39 8.51
C GLY A 322 -4.51 8.38 9.49
N TYR A 323 -4.65 7.12 9.06
CA TYR A 323 -5.07 5.99 9.89
C TYR A 323 -4.05 5.69 10.99
N LEU A 324 -2.75 5.70 10.64
CA LEU A 324 -1.64 5.55 11.59
C LEU A 324 -1.72 6.57 12.74
N LYS A 325 -2.02 7.84 12.42
CA LYS A 325 -2.18 8.91 13.42
C LYS A 325 -3.47 8.78 14.25
N ALA A 326 -4.51 8.16 13.70
CA ALA A 326 -5.83 8.11 14.31
C ALA A 326 -6.01 6.97 15.32
N ALA A 327 -5.28 5.87 15.11
CA ALA A 327 -5.22 4.70 15.99
C ALA A 327 -4.57 5.02 17.34
#